data_AF-A0A6C2YSX1-F1
#
_entry.id   AF-A0A6C2YSX1-F1
#
_cell.length_a   1.000
_cell.length_b   1.000
_cell.length_c   1.000
_cell.angle_alpha   90.00
_cell.angle_beta   90.00
_cell.angle_gamma   90.00
#
_symmetry.space_group_name_H-M   'P 1'
#
loop_
_entity.id
_entity.type
_entity.pdbx_description
1 polymer ?
#
loop_
_entity_poly.entity_id
_entity_poly.type
_entity_poly.pdbx_seq_one_letter_code
_entity_poly.pdbx_strand_id
1 'polypeptide(L)'
;MRTLLAALVLSLLGGHVRAEPLIELPRELKGQPGRLIRLSAKTAPECKIVRWLVASEDADVIPLGDDGKSAIFSAATSGTYKIVAYTAKGDIPSEPAVCSITVGQPTPPAPPTPPRPVPPTDPLAAELRALLAADSSSEKSKHVESLCELYRQAQLTADDPAVGTAGALAEILKRSSAALVPSTALIGVRKRVSEVLGESLPSNPAERLTAESRTRAKAAFARVQKALCEVTK
;
A
#
# COMPACT_ATOMS: atom_id res chain seq x y z
N MET A 1 2.96 -24.28 -76.51
CA MET A 1 1.89 -23.43 -75.95
C MET A 1 1.29 -24.15 -74.75
N ARG A 2 1.64 -23.68 -73.54
CA ARG A 2 0.73 -23.06 -72.54
C ARG A 2 -0.22 -24.08 -71.89
N THR A 3 0.22 -24.72 -70.80
CA THR A 3 -0.13 -24.41 -69.38
C THR A 3 -1.61 -24.60 -69.05
N LEU A 4 -1.94 -25.48 -68.10
CA LEU A 4 -2.33 -25.07 -66.74
C LEU A 4 -2.54 -26.30 -65.83
N LEU A 5 -1.73 -26.36 -64.77
CA LEU A 5 -1.97 -27.15 -63.55
C LEU A 5 -3.11 -26.48 -62.77
N ALA A 6 -4.14 -27.23 -62.39
CA ALA A 6 -5.12 -26.80 -61.40
C ALA A 6 -4.86 -27.56 -60.09
N ALA A 7 -4.29 -26.86 -59.11
CA ALA A 7 -4.09 -27.35 -57.75
C ALA A 7 -5.40 -27.26 -56.96
N LEU A 8 -5.89 -28.41 -56.49
CA LEU A 8 -7.03 -28.53 -55.60
C LEU A 8 -6.55 -28.29 -54.15
N VAL A 9 -6.85 -27.10 -53.62
CA VAL A 9 -6.59 -26.75 -52.21
C VAL A 9 -7.74 -27.30 -51.35
N LEU A 10 -7.44 -28.31 -50.55
CA LEU A 10 -8.34 -28.90 -49.56
C LEU A 10 -8.35 -28.03 -48.30
N SER A 11 -9.39 -27.21 -48.11
CA SER A 11 -9.57 -26.37 -46.94
C SER A 11 -10.02 -27.21 -45.72
N LEU A 12 -9.10 -27.48 -44.79
CA LEU A 12 -9.45 -27.91 -43.43
C LEU A 12 -10.12 -26.75 -42.68
N LEU A 13 -11.45 -26.75 -42.63
CA LEU A 13 -12.20 -25.96 -41.65
C LEU A 13 -12.03 -26.63 -40.28
N GLY A 14 -11.00 -26.20 -39.54
CA GLY A 14 -10.87 -26.46 -38.11
C GLY A 14 -11.97 -25.73 -37.34
N GLY A 15 -13.19 -26.26 -37.39
CA GLY A 15 -14.28 -25.83 -36.52
C GLY A 15 -13.87 -26.05 -35.08
N HIS A 16 -13.56 -24.97 -34.37
CA HIS A 16 -13.41 -25.01 -32.93
C HIS A 16 -14.79 -25.37 -32.37
N VAL A 17 -14.98 -26.62 -31.96
CA VAL A 17 -16.10 -27.00 -31.10
C VAL A 17 -15.85 -26.30 -29.79
N ARG A 18 -16.41 -25.09 -29.66
CA ARG A 18 -16.49 -24.39 -28.39
C ARG A 18 -17.43 -25.23 -27.54
N ALA A 19 -16.87 -26.08 -26.68
CA ALA A 19 -17.66 -26.83 -25.71
C ALA A 19 -18.59 -25.85 -24.99
N GLU A 20 -19.90 -26.10 -25.06
CA GLU A 20 -20.88 -25.25 -24.40
C GLU A 20 -20.56 -25.21 -22.89
N PRO A 21 -20.57 -24.02 -22.27
CA PRO A 21 -20.25 -23.90 -20.86
C PRO A 21 -21.27 -24.68 -20.03
N LEU A 22 -20.77 -25.51 -19.11
CA LEU A 22 -21.62 -26.32 -18.23
C LEU A 22 -22.50 -25.47 -17.29
N ILE A 23 -22.07 -24.23 -17.03
CA ILE A 23 -22.79 -23.24 -16.24
C ILE A 23 -22.61 -21.83 -16.83
N GLU A 24 -23.70 -21.07 -16.85
CA GLU A 24 -23.72 -19.66 -17.23
C GLU A 24 -24.41 -18.81 -16.17
N LEU A 25 -23.84 -17.65 -15.90
CA LEU A 25 -24.42 -16.60 -15.07
C LEU A 25 -24.61 -15.32 -15.87
N PRO A 26 -25.55 -14.44 -15.47
CA PRO A 26 -25.54 -13.05 -15.90
C PRO A 26 -24.17 -12.42 -15.61
N ARG A 27 -23.64 -11.67 -16.57
CA ARG A 27 -22.32 -11.02 -16.39
C ARG A 27 -22.36 -9.93 -15.34
N GLU A 28 -23.43 -9.13 -15.36
CA GLU A 28 -23.60 -7.98 -14.50
C GLU A 28 -25.05 -7.88 -13.99
N LEU A 29 -25.20 -7.57 -12.71
CA LEU A 29 -26.48 -7.25 -12.09
C LEU A 29 -26.33 -5.99 -11.24
N LYS A 30 -27.43 -5.26 -11.05
CA LYS A 30 -27.48 -4.05 -10.23
C LYS A 30 -28.56 -4.18 -9.18
N GLY A 31 -28.29 -3.70 -7.96
CA GLY A 31 -29.26 -3.66 -6.88
C GLY A 31 -29.04 -2.50 -5.93
N GLN A 32 -29.99 -2.32 -5.02
CA GLN A 32 -29.89 -1.33 -3.96
C GLN A 32 -29.30 -1.95 -2.69
N PRO A 33 -28.57 -1.19 -1.87
CA PRO A 33 -28.08 -1.69 -0.58
C PRO A 33 -29.22 -2.26 0.26
N GLY A 34 -28.98 -3.43 0.87
CA GLY A 34 -29.94 -4.14 1.70
C GLY A 34 -31.12 -4.78 0.95
N ARG A 35 -31.14 -4.77 -0.40
CA ARG A 35 -32.17 -5.46 -1.19
C ARG A 35 -31.69 -6.84 -1.65
N LEU A 36 -32.61 -7.79 -1.58
CA LEU A 36 -32.39 -9.15 -2.05
C LEU A 36 -32.40 -9.19 -3.58
N ILE A 37 -31.35 -9.75 -4.17
CA ILE A 37 -31.22 -9.98 -5.60
C ILE A 37 -31.26 -11.47 -5.85
N ARG A 38 -32.15 -11.92 -6.74
CA ARG A 38 -32.20 -13.32 -7.15
C ARG A 38 -31.18 -13.58 -8.27
N LEU A 39 -30.32 -14.55 -8.03
CA LEU A 39 -29.39 -15.12 -9.00
C LEU A 39 -29.99 -16.41 -9.58
N SER A 40 -29.73 -16.65 -10.86
CA SER A 40 -30.18 -17.85 -11.56
C SER A 40 -29.07 -18.33 -12.46
N ALA A 41 -28.58 -19.54 -12.19
CA ALA A 41 -27.60 -20.23 -13.01
C ALA A 41 -28.31 -21.04 -14.09
N LYS A 42 -27.89 -20.85 -15.34
CA LYS A 42 -28.26 -21.77 -16.42
C LYS A 42 -27.22 -22.86 -16.45
N THR A 43 -27.65 -24.12 -16.39
CA THR A 43 -26.75 -25.27 -16.41
C THR A 43 -27.11 -26.20 -17.56
N ALA A 44 -26.14 -26.95 -18.07
CA ALA A 44 -26.43 -28.06 -18.97
C ALA A 44 -27.39 -29.08 -18.31
N PRO A 45 -28.20 -29.84 -19.06
CA PRO A 45 -29.18 -30.78 -18.51
C PRO A 45 -28.57 -31.84 -17.58
N GLU A 46 -27.31 -32.22 -17.82
CA GLU A 46 -26.60 -33.23 -17.01
C GLU A 46 -26.05 -32.71 -15.68
N CYS A 47 -26.11 -31.39 -15.45
CA CYS A 47 -25.61 -30.75 -14.23
C CYS A 47 -26.70 -30.69 -13.15
N LYS A 48 -26.42 -31.32 -12.01
CA LYS A 48 -27.41 -31.53 -10.94
C LYS A 48 -27.37 -30.48 -9.83
N ILE A 49 -26.18 -30.06 -9.40
CA ILE A 49 -26.00 -29.19 -8.23
C ILE A 49 -25.10 -28.02 -8.58
N VAL A 50 -25.52 -26.81 -8.21
CA VAL A 50 -24.71 -25.60 -8.30
C VAL A 50 -24.25 -25.16 -6.90
N ARG A 51 -22.98 -24.78 -6.79
CA ARG A 51 -22.41 -24.17 -5.59
C ARG A 51 -22.05 -22.72 -5.85
N TRP A 52 -22.30 -21.89 -4.84
CA TRP A 52 -22.11 -20.45 -4.88
C TRP A 52 -21.04 -20.03 -3.88
N LEU A 53 -20.24 -19.04 -4.26
CA LEU A 53 -19.20 -18.45 -3.44
C LEU A 53 -19.21 -16.93 -3.62
N VAL A 54 -19.05 -16.23 -2.51
CA VAL A 54 -18.73 -14.80 -2.46
C VAL A 54 -17.51 -14.64 -1.57
N ALA A 55 -16.51 -13.89 -2.04
CA ALA A 55 -15.24 -13.70 -1.32
C ALA A 55 -15.22 -12.43 -0.45
N SER A 56 -16.35 -11.73 -0.35
CA SER A 56 -16.48 -10.48 0.41
C SER A 56 -17.22 -10.76 1.71
N GLU A 57 -16.70 -10.25 2.82
CA GLU A 57 -17.31 -10.38 4.15
C GLU A 57 -18.58 -9.51 4.30
N ASP A 58 -18.76 -8.50 3.44
CA ASP A 58 -19.91 -7.58 3.48
C ASP A 58 -21.12 -8.05 2.66
N ALA A 59 -21.10 -9.31 2.19
CA ALA A 59 -22.13 -9.86 1.35
C ALA A 59 -22.40 -11.33 1.62
N ASP A 60 -23.68 -11.70 1.51
CA ASP A 60 -24.15 -13.06 1.66
C ASP A 60 -24.67 -13.58 0.33
N VAL A 61 -24.38 -14.87 0.06
CA VAL A 61 -25.02 -15.63 -1.01
C VAL A 61 -25.62 -16.91 -0.44
N ILE A 62 -26.94 -17.03 -0.55
CA ILE A 62 -27.70 -18.14 0.02
C ILE A 62 -28.33 -18.94 -1.14
N PRO A 63 -27.87 -20.17 -1.40
CA PRO A 63 -28.48 -21.04 -2.39
C PRO A 63 -29.94 -21.36 -2.04
N LEU A 64 -30.79 -21.47 -3.06
CA LEU A 64 -32.19 -21.82 -2.93
C LEU A 64 -32.47 -23.19 -3.54
N GLY A 65 -33.22 -24.01 -2.82
CA GLY A 65 -33.60 -25.36 -3.24
C GLY A 65 -32.42 -26.34 -3.20
N ASP A 66 -32.74 -27.63 -3.38
CA ASP A 66 -31.76 -28.71 -3.25
C ASP A 66 -30.78 -28.77 -4.43
N ASP A 67 -31.17 -28.25 -5.59
CA ASP A 67 -30.32 -28.17 -6.79
C ASP A 67 -29.37 -26.95 -6.78
N GLY A 68 -29.64 -25.98 -5.90
CA GLY A 68 -28.88 -24.74 -5.78
C GLY A 68 -28.88 -23.89 -7.06
N LYS A 69 -29.75 -24.13 -8.05
CA LYS A 69 -29.69 -23.42 -9.35
C LYS A 69 -30.09 -21.94 -9.25
N SER A 70 -30.75 -21.58 -8.16
CA SER A 70 -30.99 -20.19 -7.79
C SER A 70 -30.27 -19.86 -6.49
N ALA A 71 -29.93 -18.59 -6.28
CA ALA A 71 -29.45 -18.08 -5.01
C ALA A 71 -30.00 -16.69 -4.73
N ILE A 72 -30.04 -16.31 -3.46
CA ILE A 72 -30.28 -14.93 -3.03
C ILE A 72 -28.95 -14.31 -2.67
N PHE A 73 -28.67 -13.16 -3.28
CA PHE A 73 -27.58 -12.30 -2.90
C PHE A 73 -28.10 -11.10 -2.13
N SER A 74 -27.38 -10.70 -1.08
CA SER A 74 -27.64 -9.47 -0.34
C SER A 74 -26.31 -8.84 0.11
N ALA A 75 -26.23 -7.53 0.04
CA ALA A 75 -25.15 -6.76 0.65
C ALA A 75 -25.71 -5.46 1.20
N ALA A 76 -25.29 -5.10 2.42
CA ALA A 76 -25.69 -3.85 3.07
C ALA A 76 -24.86 -2.65 2.60
N THR A 77 -23.64 -2.91 2.12
CA THR A 77 -22.68 -1.88 1.71
C THR A 77 -22.74 -1.66 0.21
N SER A 78 -22.60 -0.40 -0.23
CA SER A 78 -22.47 -0.09 -1.66
C SER A 78 -21.11 -0.56 -2.17
N GLY A 79 -21.08 -1.23 -3.31
CA GLY A 79 -19.85 -1.80 -3.86
C GLY A 79 -20.08 -2.75 -5.02
N THR A 80 -18.97 -3.23 -5.59
CA THR A 80 -19.00 -4.27 -6.63
C THR A 80 -18.56 -5.59 -6.04
N TYR A 81 -19.48 -6.56 -6.05
CA TYR A 81 -19.30 -7.89 -5.50
C TYR A 81 -19.14 -8.90 -6.63
N LYS A 82 -18.17 -9.80 -6.50
CA LYS A 82 -17.98 -10.91 -7.45
C LYS A 82 -18.56 -12.17 -6.86
N ILE A 83 -19.57 -12.71 -7.53
CA ILE A 83 -20.19 -13.99 -7.20
C ILE A 83 -19.67 -15.04 -8.16
N VAL A 84 -19.23 -16.15 -7.61
CA VAL A 84 -18.76 -17.29 -8.37
C VAL A 84 -19.75 -18.43 -8.20
N ALA A 85 -20.13 -19.06 -9.29
CA ALA A 85 -20.88 -20.32 -9.26
C ALA A 85 -20.16 -21.38 -10.09
N TYR A 86 -20.21 -22.61 -9.63
CA TYR A 86 -19.65 -23.76 -10.34
C TYR A 86 -20.54 -24.98 -10.14
N THR A 87 -20.43 -25.92 -11.08
CA THR A 87 -21.19 -27.18 -11.12
C THR A 87 -20.26 -28.33 -11.50
N ALA A 88 -20.77 -29.55 -11.54
CA ALA A 88 -20.07 -30.69 -12.13
C ALA A 88 -20.99 -31.48 -13.06
N LYS A 89 -20.40 -32.13 -14.05
CA LYS A 89 -21.02 -33.14 -14.91
C LYS A 89 -20.33 -34.48 -14.64
N GLY A 90 -20.99 -35.35 -13.88
CA GLY A 90 -20.34 -36.57 -13.36
C GLY A 90 -19.14 -36.18 -12.49
N ASP A 91 -17.96 -36.71 -12.81
CA ASP A 91 -16.71 -36.46 -12.08
C ASP A 91 -15.89 -35.27 -12.64
N ILE A 92 -16.46 -34.52 -13.59
CA ILE A 92 -15.77 -33.39 -14.23
C ILE A 92 -16.34 -32.07 -13.67
N PRO A 93 -15.56 -31.28 -12.90
CA PRO A 93 -15.96 -29.95 -12.47
C PRO A 93 -16.04 -28.99 -13.66
N SER A 94 -16.96 -28.03 -13.59
CA SER A 94 -17.04 -26.94 -14.54
C SER A 94 -15.99 -25.87 -14.25
N GLU A 95 -15.67 -25.09 -15.28
CA GLU A 95 -15.09 -23.77 -15.06
C GLU A 95 -16.04 -22.89 -14.22
N PRO A 96 -15.51 -22.01 -13.37
CA PRO A 96 -16.33 -21.09 -12.58
C PRO A 96 -17.00 -20.05 -13.48
N ALA A 97 -18.32 -19.92 -13.36
CA ALA A 97 -19.05 -18.79 -13.89
C ALA A 97 -18.99 -17.63 -12.88
N VAL A 98 -18.75 -16.42 -13.37
CA VAL A 98 -18.61 -15.22 -12.53
C VAL A 98 -19.68 -14.19 -12.90
N CYS A 99 -20.35 -13.65 -11.87
CA CYS A 99 -21.30 -12.54 -11.97
C CYS A 99 -20.78 -11.37 -11.14
N SER A 100 -20.73 -10.17 -11.73
CA SER A 100 -20.45 -8.93 -10.99
C SER A 100 -21.75 -8.26 -10.58
N ILE A 101 -21.95 -8.02 -9.29
CA ILE A 101 -23.13 -7.34 -8.77
C ILE A 101 -22.73 -5.98 -8.24
N THR A 102 -23.28 -4.92 -8.81
CA THR A 102 -23.09 -3.55 -8.30
C THR A 102 -24.26 -3.20 -7.39
N VAL A 103 -23.96 -2.99 -6.11
CA VAL A 103 -24.91 -2.61 -5.08
C VAL A 103 -24.75 -1.11 -4.79
N GLY A 104 -25.87 -0.39 -4.83
CA GLY A 104 -25.87 1.07 -4.75
C GLY A 104 -25.33 1.72 -6.01
N GLN A 105 -25.16 3.04 -5.96
CA GLN A 105 -24.34 3.71 -6.97
C GLN A 105 -22.89 3.32 -6.67
N PRO A 106 -22.12 2.84 -7.67
CA PRO A 106 -20.69 2.78 -7.50
C PRO A 106 -20.26 4.21 -7.17
N THR A 107 -19.68 4.43 -6.00
CA THR A 107 -18.92 5.65 -5.76
C THR A 107 -17.95 5.72 -6.93
N PRO A 108 -18.01 6.76 -7.79
CA PRO A 108 -17.07 6.88 -8.89
C PRO A 108 -15.66 6.67 -8.32
N PRO A 109 -14.76 5.94 -9.01
CA PRO A 109 -13.37 5.93 -8.59
C PRO A 109 -12.99 7.40 -8.41
N ALA A 110 -12.54 7.74 -7.21
CA ALA A 110 -12.15 9.12 -6.92
C ALA A 110 -11.23 9.55 -8.07
N PRO A 111 -11.44 10.74 -8.67
CA PRO A 111 -10.45 11.29 -9.58
C PRO A 111 -9.07 11.14 -8.93
N PRO A 112 -7.98 10.85 -9.69
CA PRO A 112 -6.65 10.85 -9.10
C PRO A 112 -6.55 12.14 -8.30
N THR A 113 -6.36 12.02 -6.98
CA THR A 113 -6.21 13.20 -6.14
C THR A 113 -5.14 14.03 -6.82
N PRO A 114 -5.43 15.28 -7.21
CA PRO A 114 -4.38 16.21 -7.60
C PRO A 114 -3.29 16.11 -6.53
N PRO A 115 -1.99 16.16 -6.87
CA PRO A 115 -0.97 16.14 -5.84
C PRO A 115 -1.39 17.16 -4.80
N ARG A 116 -1.65 16.67 -3.59
CA ARG A 116 -1.95 17.55 -2.46
C ARG A 116 -0.82 18.57 -2.49
N PRO A 117 -1.08 19.88 -2.47
CA PRO A 117 0.00 20.84 -2.34
C PRO A 117 0.81 20.38 -1.14
N VAL A 118 2.00 19.85 -1.39
CA VAL A 118 2.92 19.52 -0.31
C VAL A 118 3.17 20.89 0.31
N PRO A 119 2.80 21.13 1.58
CA PRO A 119 3.23 22.36 2.23
C PRO A 119 4.74 22.46 1.97
N PRO A 120 5.26 23.62 1.53
CA PRO A 120 6.60 23.73 0.97
C PRO A 120 7.56 22.87 1.78
N THR A 121 7.97 21.73 1.20
CA THR A 121 8.74 20.72 1.91
C THR A 121 9.98 21.43 2.39
N ASP A 122 10.24 21.40 3.69
CA ASP A 122 11.50 21.91 4.21
C ASP A 122 12.62 21.25 3.37
N PRO A 123 13.53 22.01 2.74
CA PRO A 123 14.55 21.42 1.87
C PRO A 123 15.31 20.28 2.55
N LEU A 124 15.53 20.37 3.86
CA LEU A 124 16.14 19.30 4.64
C LEU A 124 15.24 18.07 4.71
N ALA A 125 13.93 18.23 4.94
CA ALA A 125 12.99 17.11 4.94
C ALA A 125 12.91 16.40 3.58
N ALA A 126 13.02 17.15 2.48
CA ALA A 126 13.09 16.57 1.13
C ALA A 126 14.37 15.72 0.94
N GLU A 127 15.53 16.27 1.31
CA GLU A 127 16.81 15.56 1.25
C GLU A 127 16.84 14.31 2.13
N LEU A 128 16.37 14.42 3.38
CA LEU A 128 16.32 13.29 4.31
C LEU A 128 15.36 12.20 3.83
N ARG A 129 14.24 12.55 3.18
CA ARG A 129 13.30 11.58 2.61
C ARG A 129 13.95 10.80 1.47
N ALA A 130 14.69 11.48 0.58
CA ALA A 130 15.40 10.82 -0.50
C ALA A 130 16.49 9.87 0.04
N LEU A 131 17.24 10.29 1.06
CA LEU A 131 18.26 9.47 1.70
C LEU A 131 17.66 8.25 2.42
N LEU A 132 16.51 8.40 3.07
CA LEU A 132 15.79 7.30 3.71
C LEU A 132 15.20 6.32 2.68
N ALA A 133 14.71 6.82 1.55
CA ALA A 133 14.21 5.98 0.47
C ALA A 133 15.33 5.10 -0.13
N ALA A 134 16.56 5.63 -0.21
CA ALA A 134 17.73 4.90 -0.69
C ALA A 134 18.29 3.87 0.32
N ASP A 135 17.91 3.94 1.60
CA ASP A 135 18.32 2.97 2.62
C ASP A 135 17.50 1.66 2.45
N SER A 136 18.19 0.52 2.35
CA SER A 136 17.57 -0.80 2.12
C SER A 136 17.16 -1.52 3.41
N SER A 137 17.47 -0.96 4.59
CA SER A 137 17.14 -1.58 5.87
C SER A 137 15.63 -1.65 6.11
N SER A 138 15.14 -2.80 6.57
CA SER A 138 13.75 -2.95 7.03
C SER A 138 13.47 -2.15 8.31
N GLU A 139 14.49 -1.88 9.13
CA GLU A 139 14.38 -1.17 10.40
C GLU A 139 14.52 0.36 10.26
N LYS A 140 14.66 0.87 9.03
CA LYS A 140 14.96 2.29 8.79
C LYS A 140 13.92 3.23 9.38
N SER A 141 12.63 2.89 9.33
CA SER A 141 11.56 3.70 9.92
C SER A 141 11.71 3.82 11.44
N LYS A 142 11.91 2.70 12.12
CA LYS A 142 12.16 2.65 13.58
C LYS A 142 13.40 3.47 13.96
N HIS A 143 14.48 3.37 13.19
CA HIS A 143 15.68 4.15 13.46
C HIS A 143 15.47 5.66 13.25
N VAL A 144 14.68 6.07 12.25
CA VAL A 144 14.37 7.50 12.04
C VAL A 144 13.49 8.04 13.17
N GLU A 145 12.52 7.27 13.65
CA GLU A 145 11.72 7.62 14.83
C GLU A 145 12.60 7.82 16.07
N SER A 146 13.53 6.88 16.33
CA SER A 146 14.53 7.01 17.39
C SER A 146 15.39 8.26 17.24
N LEU A 147 15.81 8.62 16.01
CA LEU A 147 16.54 9.86 15.77
C LEU A 147 15.66 11.10 16.00
N CYS A 148 14.39 11.09 15.63
CA CYS A 148 13.51 12.22 15.89
C CYS A 148 13.41 12.47 17.41
N GLU A 149 13.20 11.42 18.22
CA GLU A 149 13.15 11.56 19.67
C GLU A 149 14.50 11.98 20.27
N LEU A 150 15.62 11.45 19.75
CA LEU A 150 16.97 11.88 20.14
C LEU A 150 17.14 13.40 19.98
N TYR A 151 16.74 13.97 18.84
CA TYR A 151 16.88 15.41 18.59
C TYR A 151 15.86 16.27 19.34
N ARG A 152 14.73 15.69 19.79
CA ARG A 152 13.87 16.34 20.78
C ARG A 152 14.58 16.46 22.13
N GLN A 153 15.21 15.37 22.59
CA GLN A 153 15.98 15.36 23.84
C GLN A 153 17.22 16.26 23.76
N ALA A 154 17.88 16.30 22.61
CA ALA A 154 19.04 17.16 22.36
C ALA A 154 18.75 18.65 22.64
N GLN A 155 17.53 19.11 22.36
CA GLN A 155 17.11 20.48 22.68
C GLN A 155 17.09 20.74 24.18
N LEU A 156 16.63 19.76 24.97
CA LEU A 156 16.62 19.86 26.43
C LEU A 156 18.06 19.81 26.99
N THR A 157 18.89 18.90 26.46
CA THR A 157 20.30 18.80 26.83
C THR A 157 21.09 20.07 26.50
N ALA A 158 20.75 20.76 25.40
CA ALA A 158 21.37 22.04 25.05
C ALA A 158 21.03 23.16 26.04
N ASP A 159 19.87 23.11 26.69
CA ASP A 159 19.45 24.06 27.72
C ASP A 159 20.00 23.71 29.12
N ASP A 160 20.48 22.48 29.32
CA ASP A 160 20.98 22.01 30.62
C ASP A 160 22.28 22.76 31.00
N PRO A 161 22.29 23.53 32.12
CA PRO A 161 23.48 24.25 32.58
C PRO A 161 24.62 23.32 33.01
N ALA A 162 24.34 22.05 33.33
CA ALA A 162 25.38 21.05 33.63
C ALA A 162 26.26 20.73 32.40
N VAL A 163 25.76 20.96 31.18
CA VAL A 163 26.50 20.74 29.94
C VAL A 163 27.31 21.99 29.62
N GLY A 164 28.55 22.06 30.11
CA GLY A 164 29.35 23.29 30.05
C GLY A 164 30.04 23.59 28.70
N THR A 165 30.30 22.57 27.88
CA THR A 165 31.11 22.71 26.65
C THR A 165 30.50 22.02 25.43
N ALA A 166 30.90 22.45 24.24
CA ALA A 166 30.47 21.85 22.98
C ALA A 166 30.87 20.36 22.89
N GLY A 167 32.05 20.00 23.37
CA GLY A 167 32.52 18.61 23.43
C GLY A 167 31.67 17.74 24.36
N ALA A 168 31.27 18.27 25.52
CA ALA A 168 30.39 17.54 26.45
C ALA A 168 29.01 17.26 25.82
N LEU A 169 28.42 18.27 25.15
CA LEU A 169 27.17 18.11 24.42
C LEU A 169 27.31 17.06 23.30
N ALA A 170 28.36 17.15 22.49
CA ALA A 170 28.60 16.21 21.40
C ALA A 170 28.76 14.77 21.88
N GLU A 171 29.48 14.53 22.98
CA GLU A 171 29.67 13.20 23.55
C GLU A 171 28.38 12.62 24.15
N ILE A 172 27.53 13.46 24.78
CA ILE A 172 26.20 13.03 25.24
C ILE A 172 25.36 12.57 24.04
N LEU A 173 25.30 13.38 22.97
CA LEU A 173 24.52 13.05 21.78
C LEU A 173 25.04 11.81 21.05
N LYS A 174 26.35 11.67 20.94
CA LYS A 174 27.00 10.50 20.34
C LYS A 174 26.68 9.23 21.11
N ARG A 175 26.77 9.27 22.45
CA ARG A 175 26.43 8.12 23.31
C ARG A 175 24.95 7.76 23.19
N SER A 176 24.06 8.75 23.27
CA SER A 176 22.61 8.52 23.12
C SER A 176 22.25 8.00 21.73
N SER A 177 22.88 8.53 20.67
CA SER A 177 22.70 8.00 19.31
C SER A 177 23.16 6.55 19.20
N ALA A 178 24.33 6.20 19.75
CA ALA A 178 24.87 4.85 19.68
C ALA A 178 24.01 3.82 20.45
N ALA A 179 23.30 4.25 21.49
CA ALA A 179 22.38 3.40 22.24
C ALA A 179 21.06 3.14 21.50
N LEU A 180 20.62 4.07 20.65
CA LEU A 180 19.31 4.03 19.98
C LEU A 180 19.38 3.52 18.55
N VAL A 181 20.47 3.80 17.84
CA VAL A 181 20.60 3.53 16.40
C VAL A 181 21.99 2.94 16.13
N PRO A 182 22.08 1.74 15.52
CA PRO A 182 23.36 1.15 15.14
C PRO A 182 24.19 2.09 14.26
N SER A 183 25.52 2.06 14.42
CA SER A 183 26.41 2.95 13.66
C SER A 183 26.35 2.72 12.15
N THR A 184 25.93 1.53 11.71
CA THR A 184 25.75 1.13 10.31
C THR A 184 24.38 1.50 9.73
N ALA A 185 23.42 1.91 10.56
CA ALA A 185 22.09 2.27 10.09
C ALA A 185 22.04 3.74 9.66
N LEU A 186 21.21 4.04 8.65
CA LEU A 186 20.87 5.40 8.24
C LEU A 186 22.10 6.26 7.88
N ILE A 187 23.14 5.68 7.27
CA ILE A 187 24.42 6.36 7.01
C ILE A 187 24.21 7.68 6.26
N GLY A 188 23.39 7.67 5.20
CA GLY A 188 23.08 8.87 4.42
C GLY A 188 22.38 9.95 5.25
N VAL A 189 21.33 9.59 5.97
CA VAL A 189 20.58 10.49 6.86
C VAL A 189 21.48 11.06 7.95
N ARG A 190 22.28 10.23 8.62
CA ARG A 190 23.19 10.64 9.70
C ARG A 190 24.31 11.56 9.22
N LYS A 191 24.83 11.31 8.01
CA LYS A 191 25.79 12.22 7.37
C LYS A 191 25.16 13.59 7.14
N ARG A 192 23.98 13.62 6.52
CA ARG A 192 23.32 14.90 6.21
C ARG A 192 22.95 15.69 7.46
N VAL A 193 22.47 15.00 8.50
CA VAL A 193 22.21 15.63 9.78
C VAL A 193 23.50 16.19 10.41
N SER A 194 24.60 15.46 10.36
CA SER A 194 25.90 15.95 10.86
C SER A 194 26.35 17.24 10.15
N GLU A 195 26.11 17.39 8.85
CA GLU A 195 26.41 18.61 8.10
C GLU A 195 25.61 19.80 8.60
N VAL A 196 24.29 19.64 8.76
CA VAL A 196 23.40 20.69 9.29
C VAL A 196 23.81 21.12 10.71
N LEU A 197 24.18 20.16 11.55
CA LEU A 197 24.65 20.46 12.90
C LEU A 197 26.02 21.14 12.89
N GLY A 198 26.93 20.74 12.01
CA GLY A 198 28.25 21.34 11.85
C GLY A 198 28.22 22.80 11.42
N GLU A 199 27.18 23.23 10.70
CA GLU A 199 26.95 24.64 10.34
C GLU A 199 26.55 25.51 11.55
N SER A 200 26.00 24.91 12.60
CA SER A 200 25.37 25.64 13.72
C SER A 200 26.10 25.50 15.05
N LEU A 201 26.76 24.36 15.27
CA LEU A 201 27.43 24.02 16.52
C LEU A 201 28.90 24.50 16.52
N PRO A 202 29.44 24.87 17.70
CA PRO A 202 30.87 25.16 17.82
C PRO A 202 31.73 23.96 17.42
N SER A 203 32.73 24.20 16.59
CA SER A 203 33.65 23.16 16.11
C SER A 203 34.75 22.81 17.10
N ASN A 204 35.06 23.71 18.04
CA ASN A 204 36.04 23.48 19.10
C ASN A 204 35.39 22.79 20.32
N PRO A 205 35.77 21.54 20.66
CA PRO A 205 35.18 20.81 21.79
C PRO A 205 35.37 21.49 23.15
N ALA A 206 36.44 22.28 23.31
CA ALA A 206 36.74 22.99 24.56
C ALA A 206 35.94 24.30 24.72
N GLU A 207 35.25 24.74 23.66
CA GLU A 207 34.46 25.97 23.70
C GLU A 207 33.29 25.83 24.68
N ARG A 208 33.09 26.86 25.51
CA ARG A 208 31.96 26.91 26.44
C ARG A 208 30.66 27.19 25.71
N LEU A 209 29.59 26.53 26.17
CA LEU A 209 28.25 26.80 25.68
C LEU A 209 27.68 28.07 26.31
N THR A 210 27.77 29.18 25.57
CA THR A 210 27.14 30.47 25.89
C THR A 210 25.64 30.41 25.63
N ALA A 211 24.88 31.38 26.15
CA ALA A 211 23.44 31.48 25.86
C ALA A 211 23.15 31.54 24.34
N GLU A 212 24.02 32.22 23.59
CA GLU A 212 23.90 32.33 22.14
C GLU A 212 24.17 30.99 21.44
N SER A 213 25.25 30.28 21.79
CA SER A 213 25.55 28.99 21.15
C SER A 213 24.56 27.89 21.55
N ARG A 214 23.98 27.95 22.76
CA ARG A 214 22.84 27.10 23.16
C ARG A 214 21.60 27.38 22.32
N THR A 215 21.28 28.65 22.10
CA THR A 215 20.15 29.06 21.26
C THR A 215 20.32 28.54 19.83
N ARG A 216 21.51 28.68 19.24
CA ARG A 216 21.82 28.14 17.91
C ARG A 216 21.75 26.61 17.87
N ALA A 217 22.32 25.92 18.87
CA ALA A 217 22.26 24.47 18.99
C ALA A 217 20.82 23.95 19.04
N LYS A 218 19.99 24.57 19.90
CA LYS A 218 18.57 24.23 20.04
C LYS A 218 17.80 24.44 18.74
N ALA A 219 18.03 25.56 18.05
CA ALA A 219 17.41 25.83 16.76
C ALA A 219 17.80 24.78 15.71
N ALA A 220 19.08 24.38 15.68
CA ALA A 220 19.56 23.34 14.77
C ALA A 220 18.93 21.97 15.08
N PHE A 221 18.90 21.57 16.36
CA PHE A 221 18.24 20.33 16.79
C PHE A 221 16.75 20.33 16.49
N ALA A 222 16.05 21.46 16.70
CA ALA A 222 14.63 21.59 16.37
C ALA A 222 14.38 21.47 14.87
N ARG A 223 15.24 22.09 14.03
CA ARG A 223 15.17 21.97 12.57
C ARG A 223 15.35 20.53 12.12
N VAL A 224 16.36 19.84 12.64
CA VAL A 224 16.64 18.43 12.34
C VAL A 224 15.49 17.53 12.82
N GLN A 225 15.01 17.72 14.06
CA GLN A 225 13.88 16.97 14.61
C GLN A 225 12.65 17.12 13.71
N LYS A 226 12.29 18.36 13.36
CA LYS A 226 11.13 18.66 12.52
C LYS A 226 11.24 17.93 11.18
N ALA A 227 12.40 18.01 10.53
CA ALA A 227 12.63 17.33 9.25
C ALA A 227 12.54 15.81 9.38
N LEU A 228 13.15 15.20 10.41
CA LEU A 228 13.08 13.75 10.65
C LEU A 228 11.66 13.26 10.94
N CYS A 229 10.89 14.00 11.75
CA CYS A 229 9.50 13.65 12.04
C CYS A 229 8.53 13.93 10.88
N GLU A 230 8.94 14.71 9.87
CA GLU A 230 8.15 14.90 8.66
C GLU A 230 8.32 13.72 7.70
N VAL A 231 9.50 13.10 7.66
CA VAL A 231 9.76 11.97 6.75
C VAL A 231 9.16 10.64 7.23
N THR A 232 8.71 10.56 8.49
CA THR A 232 8.02 9.39 9.06
C THR A 232 6.50 9.43 8.91
N LYS A 233 5.94 10.57 8.46
CA LYS A 233 4.50 10.75 8.17
C LYS A 233 4.19 10.46 6.71
#